data_AF-A0A6C1B4L7-F1
#
_entry.id   AF-A0A6C1B4L7-F1
#
_cell.length_a   1.000
_cell.length_b   1.000
_cell.length_c   1.000
_cell.angle_alpha   90.00
_cell.angle_beta   90.00
_cell.angle_gamma   90.00
#
_symmetry.space_group_name_H-M   'P 1'
#
loop_
_entity.id
_entity.type
_entity.pdbx_description
1 polymer ?
#
loop_
_entity_poly.entity_id
_entity_poly.type
_entity_poly.pdbx_seq_one_letter_code
_entity_poly.pdbx_strand_id
1 'polypeptide(L)'
;MASKEDILEQLVEEFLIHRDYFVRHNVKFLPRRDHPDFVSNQDSNHSDIDVIGFNPKLTGPDRVWAVSCKSWQSGLNPAQEIKNIQENKTIRGREAWRGFRELVVPKWSEAFIASVKEATGEQTFTYVTAVTHLKGSAQVWEMHPQFISSMKGNPIKVITLKEMLHEVSGALSQTVAGTEFGRTLQLFKAAGIKLQD
;
A
#
# COMPACT_ATOMS: atom_id res chain seq x y z
N MET A 1 -3.38 -24.89 2.45
CA MET A 1 -4.20 -24.02 1.58
C MET A 1 -3.29 -22.90 1.12
N ALA A 2 -3.16 -22.66 -0.19
CA ALA A 2 -2.37 -21.52 -0.68
C ALA A 2 -3.07 -20.23 -0.24
N SER A 3 -2.33 -19.31 0.36
CA SER A 3 -2.83 -17.97 0.71
C SER A 3 -3.28 -17.25 -0.57
N LYS A 4 -4.33 -16.45 -0.47
CA LYS A 4 -4.91 -15.74 -1.63
C LYS A 4 -4.16 -14.42 -1.89
N GLU A 5 -3.44 -13.94 -0.88
CA GLU A 5 -2.73 -12.67 -0.81
C GLU A 5 -1.45 -12.70 -1.64
N ASP A 6 -1.16 -11.61 -2.36
CA ASP A 6 0.10 -11.42 -3.10
C ASP A 6 1.29 -11.50 -2.13
N ILE A 7 2.44 -11.97 -2.61
CA ILE A 7 3.65 -12.12 -1.77
C ILE A 7 4.08 -10.76 -1.18
N LEU A 8 3.90 -9.67 -1.92
CA LEU A 8 4.20 -8.33 -1.41
C LEU A 8 3.27 -7.94 -0.26
N GLU A 9 1.99 -8.33 -0.30
CA GLU A 9 1.04 -8.09 0.79
C GLU A 9 1.45 -8.86 2.06
N GLN A 10 1.88 -10.12 1.91
CA GLN A 10 2.39 -10.92 3.04
C GLN A 10 3.67 -10.32 3.65
N LEU A 11 4.57 -9.78 2.83
CA LEU A 11 5.75 -9.07 3.33
C LEU A 11 5.37 -7.77 4.05
N VAL A 12 4.42 -7.00 3.52
CA VAL A 12 3.90 -5.79 4.17
C VAL A 12 3.28 -6.14 5.53
N GLU A 13 2.52 -7.23 5.62
CA GLU A 13 1.99 -7.73 6.90
C GLU A 13 3.10 -8.03 7.89
N GLU A 14 4.09 -8.84 7.51
CA GLU A 14 5.21 -9.20 8.39
C GLU A 14 5.95 -7.95 8.88
N PHE A 15 6.21 -7.02 7.96
CA PHE A 15 6.84 -5.74 8.25
C PHE A 15 6.03 -4.87 9.23
N LEU A 16 4.70 -4.84 9.11
CA LEU A 16 3.83 -4.10 10.02
C LEU A 16 3.72 -4.78 11.39
N ILE A 17 3.63 -6.12 11.44
CA ILE A 17 3.59 -6.89 12.70
C ILE A 17 4.88 -6.69 13.50
N HIS A 18 6.03 -6.66 12.83
CA HIS A 18 7.32 -6.36 13.47
C HIS A 18 7.40 -4.97 14.10
N ARG A 19 6.48 -4.08 13.74
CA ARG A 19 6.33 -2.73 14.29
C ARG A 19 5.12 -2.61 15.24
N ASP A 20 4.63 -3.71 15.77
CA ASP A 20 3.48 -3.78 16.69
C ASP A 20 2.13 -3.31 16.09
N TYR A 21 1.96 -3.38 14.77
CA TYR A 21 0.65 -3.09 14.15
C TYR A 21 -0.23 -4.35 14.15
N PHE A 22 -1.52 -4.16 14.42
CA PHE A 22 -2.56 -5.10 14.02
C PHE A 22 -2.85 -4.92 12.54
N VAL A 23 -2.93 -6.02 11.79
CA VAL A 23 -3.04 -6.00 10.33
C VAL A 23 -4.37 -6.58 9.85
N ARG A 24 -4.93 -5.98 8.81
CA ARG A 24 -6.08 -6.49 8.05
C ARG A 24 -5.82 -6.35 6.56
N HIS A 25 -6.10 -7.41 5.81
CA HIS A 25 -5.98 -7.43 4.35
C HIS A 25 -7.30 -7.13 3.63
N ASN A 26 -7.20 -6.71 2.37
CA ASN A 26 -8.30 -6.65 1.41
C ASN A 26 -9.54 -5.86 1.90
N VAL A 27 -9.31 -4.64 2.38
CA VAL A 27 -10.40 -3.76 2.85
C VAL A 27 -11.07 -3.10 1.65
N LYS A 28 -12.27 -3.59 1.33
CA LYS A 28 -13.07 -3.16 0.19
C LYS A 28 -13.58 -1.72 0.31
N PHE A 29 -13.54 -0.98 -0.79
CA PHE A 29 -14.15 0.34 -0.92
C PHE A 29 -14.77 0.57 -2.31
N LEU A 30 -15.81 1.40 -2.36
CA LEU A 30 -16.43 1.89 -3.59
C LEU A 30 -17.01 3.30 -3.37
N PRO A 31 -17.15 4.14 -4.43
CA PRO A 31 -17.85 5.41 -4.36
C PRO A 31 -19.29 5.24 -3.90
N ARG A 32 -19.82 6.25 -3.21
CA ARG A 32 -21.24 6.28 -2.85
C ARG A 32 -22.10 6.35 -4.11
N ARG A 33 -23.19 5.58 -4.14
CA ARG A 33 -24.11 5.55 -5.28
C ARG A 33 -24.83 6.88 -5.53
N ASP A 34 -24.94 7.71 -4.49
CA ASP A 34 -25.56 9.04 -4.53
C ASP A 34 -24.54 10.16 -4.82
N HIS A 35 -23.26 9.83 -5.09
CA HIS A 35 -22.27 10.82 -5.46
C HIS A 35 -22.63 11.46 -6.82
N PRO A 36 -22.57 12.79 -6.99
CA PRO A 36 -23.00 13.47 -8.22
C PRO A 36 -22.29 12.97 -9.48
N ASP A 37 -20.99 12.65 -9.37
CA ASP A 37 -20.19 12.11 -10.46
C ASP A 37 -20.23 10.57 -10.58
N PHE A 38 -21.17 9.88 -9.92
CA PHE A 38 -21.23 8.41 -9.96
C PHE A 38 -21.65 7.91 -11.36
N VAL A 39 -20.88 6.97 -11.89
CA VAL A 39 -21.11 6.35 -13.20
C VAL A 39 -21.20 4.83 -13.01
N SER A 40 -22.42 4.29 -13.10
CA SER A 40 -22.71 2.90 -12.75
C SER A 40 -21.78 1.86 -13.39
N ASN A 41 -21.51 1.95 -14.69
CA ASN A 41 -20.66 0.98 -15.39
C ASN A 41 -19.15 1.11 -15.10
N GLN A 42 -18.72 2.18 -14.40
CA GLN A 42 -17.33 2.40 -14.02
C GLN A 42 -17.11 2.25 -12.51
N ASP A 43 -18.11 2.60 -11.70
CA ASP A 43 -17.97 2.75 -10.26
C ASP A 43 -18.62 1.65 -9.42
N SER A 44 -19.21 0.63 -10.06
CA SER A 44 -19.90 -0.46 -9.36
C SER A 44 -18.97 -1.61 -8.92
N ASN A 45 -17.69 -1.58 -9.26
CA ASN A 45 -16.73 -2.62 -8.91
C ASN A 45 -15.78 -2.15 -7.80
N HIS A 46 -15.79 -2.85 -6.67
CA HIS A 46 -14.92 -2.57 -5.52
C HIS A 46 -13.45 -2.45 -5.91
N SER A 47 -12.74 -1.55 -5.22
CA SER A 47 -11.29 -1.63 -5.02
C SER A 47 -11.03 -2.20 -3.63
N ASP A 48 -9.80 -2.64 -3.44
CA ASP A 48 -9.30 -3.08 -2.15
C ASP A 48 -8.18 -2.14 -1.70
N ILE A 49 -8.15 -1.82 -0.41
CA ILE A 49 -6.94 -1.40 0.29
C ILE A 49 -6.24 -2.71 0.63
N ASP A 50 -5.07 -2.93 0.05
CA ASP A 50 -4.41 -4.23 0.08
C ASP A 50 -4.08 -4.63 1.52
N VAL A 51 -3.49 -3.71 2.30
CA VAL A 51 -3.20 -3.92 3.73
C VAL A 51 -3.51 -2.65 4.54
N ILE A 52 -4.16 -2.81 5.70
CA ILE A 52 -4.27 -1.78 6.74
C ILE A 52 -3.54 -2.25 8.00
N GLY A 53 -2.63 -1.42 8.50
CA GLY A 53 -2.04 -1.54 9.83
C GLY A 53 -2.65 -0.53 10.80
N PHE A 54 -2.92 -0.96 12.04
CA PHE A 54 -3.27 -0.08 13.16
C PHE A 54 -2.36 -0.34 14.38
N ASN A 55 -1.70 0.68 14.91
CA ASN A 55 -0.87 0.59 16.12
C ASN A 55 -1.42 1.48 17.25
N PRO A 56 -2.03 0.91 18.31
CA PRO A 56 -2.64 1.70 19.39
C PRO A 56 -1.63 2.46 20.25
N LYS A 57 -0.34 2.11 20.21
CA LYS A 57 0.72 2.80 20.96
C LYS A 57 1.19 4.08 20.28
N LEU A 58 0.93 4.23 18.98
CA LEU A 58 1.30 5.40 18.21
C LEU A 58 0.18 6.46 18.21
N THR A 59 0.54 7.68 17.83
CA THR A 59 -0.38 8.80 17.64
C THR A 59 -0.08 9.49 16.31
N GLY A 60 -1.02 10.30 15.82
CA GLY A 60 -0.88 10.97 14.53
C GLY A 60 -0.98 10.00 13.33
N PRO A 61 -0.53 10.42 12.14
CA PRO A 61 -0.71 9.64 10.91
C PRO A 61 -0.09 8.25 10.95
N ASP A 62 1.05 8.08 11.63
CA ASP A 62 1.69 6.77 11.75
C ASP A 62 0.93 5.81 12.70
N ARG A 63 -0.17 6.21 13.35
CA ARG A 63 -1.07 5.25 14.01
C ARG A 63 -1.68 4.28 13.01
N VAL A 64 -1.96 4.73 11.78
CA VAL A 64 -2.62 3.94 10.74
C VAL A 64 -1.82 3.99 9.46
N TRP A 65 -1.48 2.83 8.93
CA TRP A 65 -0.89 2.70 7.61
C TRP A 65 -1.93 2.06 6.67
N ALA A 66 -2.32 2.77 5.62
CA ALA A 66 -3.18 2.25 4.57
C ALA A 66 -2.33 2.00 3.32
N VAL A 67 -2.08 0.75 3.00
CA VAL A 67 -1.07 0.32 2.03
C VAL A 67 -1.72 -0.18 0.75
N SER A 68 -1.27 0.32 -0.39
CA SER A 68 -1.48 -0.32 -1.69
C SER A 68 -0.18 -0.95 -2.20
N CYS A 69 -0.28 -2.22 -2.58
CA CYS A 69 0.80 -3.06 -3.06
C CYS A 69 0.85 -3.06 -4.59
N LYS A 70 1.99 -2.66 -5.15
CA LYS A 70 2.27 -2.71 -6.60
C LYS A 70 3.45 -3.66 -6.82
N SER A 71 3.16 -4.97 -6.93
CA SER A 71 4.13 -6.07 -7.13
C SER A 71 4.72 -6.13 -8.55
N TRP A 72 4.83 -4.99 -9.23
CA TRP A 72 5.34 -4.93 -10.60
C TRP A 72 6.83 -5.25 -10.64
N GLN A 73 7.19 -6.27 -11.42
CA GLN A 73 8.58 -6.66 -11.64
C GLN A 73 9.44 -5.53 -12.22
N SER A 74 8.83 -4.60 -12.97
CA SER A 74 9.49 -3.41 -13.51
C SER A 74 9.71 -2.29 -12.49
N GLY A 75 9.20 -2.45 -11.27
CA GLY A 75 9.20 -1.42 -10.23
C GLY A 75 8.26 -0.24 -10.53
N LEU A 76 8.29 0.74 -9.63
CA LEU A 76 7.62 2.03 -9.77
C LEU A 76 8.61 3.07 -10.28
N ASN A 77 8.26 3.78 -11.35
CA ASN A 77 8.93 5.02 -11.73
C ASN A 77 7.95 6.19 -11.52
N PRO A 78 8.06 6.96 -10.42
CA PRO A 78 7.11 8.02 -10.08
C PRO A 78 6.86 9.01 -11.20
N ALA A 79 7.93 9.53 -11.82
CA ALA A 79 7.82 10.54 -12.87
C ALA A 79 7.10 9.98 -14.10
N GLN A 80 7.42 8.74 -14.49
CA GLN A 80 6.78 8.11 -15.64
C GLN A 80 5.32 7.73 -15.36
N GLU A 81 5.00 7.25 -14.17
CA GLU A 81 3.62 6.91 -13.81
C GLU A 81 2.74 8.16 -13.72
N ILE A 82 3.21 9.25 -13.10
CA ILE A 82 2.49 10.53 -13.09
C ILE A 82 2.25 11.02 -14.52
N LYS A 83 3.27 10.96 -15.38
CA LYS A 83 3.13 11.32 -16.80
C LYS A 83 2.07 10.45 -17.49
N ASN A 84 2.10 9.13 -17.28
CA ASN A 84 1.12 8.21 -17.87
C ASN A 84 -0.31 8.50 -17.40
N ILE A 85 -0.48 8.85 -16.12
CA ILE A 85 -1.76 9.25 -15.52
C ILE A 85 -2.26 10.54 -16.19
N GLN A 86 -1.42 11.58 -16.25
CA GLN A 86 -1.78 12.89 -16.82
C GLN A 86 -2.10 12.82 -18.32
N GLU A 87 -1.40 11.96 -19.06
CA GLU A 87 -1.60 11.75 -20.49
C GLU A 87 -2.71 10.72 -20.80
N ASN A 88 -3.42 10.20 -19.79
CA ASN A 88 -4.43 9.14 -19.94
C ASN A 88 -3.94 7.95 -20.78
N LYS A 89 -2.67 7.55 -20.59
CA LYS A 89 -2.09 6.44 -21.35
C LYS A 89 -2.72 5.11 -20.99
N THR A 90 -2.95 4.28 -22.00
CA THR A 90 -3.34 2.88 -21.82
C THR A 90 -2.09 2.04 -21.56
N ILE A 91 -2.00 1.46 -20.37
CA ILE A 91 -0.93 0.57 -19.93
C ILE A 91 -1.55 -0.77 -19.54
N ARG A 92 -1.05 -1.87 -20.15
CA ARG A 92 -1.55 -3.25 -19.89
C ARG A 92 -3.07 -3.36 -20.07
N GLY A 93 -3.60 -2.75 -21.14
CA GLY A 93 -5.01 -2.84 -21.52
C GLY A 93 -5.98 -1.96 -20.74
N ARG A 94 -5.49 -1.11 -19.81
CA ARG A 94 -6.32 -0.16 -19.06
C ARG A 94 -5.66 1.21 -18.95
N GLU A 95 -6.43 2.25 -18.73
CA GLU A 95 -5.89 3.59 -18.47
C GLU A 95 -5.07 3.58 -17.18
N ALA A 96 -3.90 4.24 -17.19
CA ALA A 96 -2.94 4.23 -16.09
C ALA A 96 -3.56 4.67 -14.75
N TRP A 97 -4.41 5.71 -14.79
CA TRP A 97 -5.08 6.27 -13.60
C TRP A 97 -5.96 5.25 -12.86
N ARG A 98 -6.48 4.21 -13.53
CA ARG A 98 -7.35 3.22 -12.90
C ARG A 98 -6.65 2.39 -11.82
N GLY A 99 -5.32 2.26 -11.90
CA GLY A 99 -4.53 1.59 -10.87
C GLY A 99 -4.32 2.41 -9.59
N PHE A 100 -4.70 3.69 -9.63
CA PHE A 100 -4.48 4.70 -8.58
C PHE A 100 -5.72 5.58 -8.41
N ARG A 101 -6.91 5.02 -8.63
CA ARG A 101 -8.17 5.78 -8.70
C ARG A 101 -8.44 6.55 -7.41
N GLU A 102 -8.06 6.00 -6.27
CA GLU A 102 -8.08 6.62 -4.95
C GLU A 102 -7.18 7.86 -4.84
N LEU A 103 -6.11 7.97 -5.63
CA LEU A 103 -5.23 9.14 -5.64
C LEU A 103 -5.64 10.21 -6.66
N VAL A 104 -6.43 9.84 -7.67
CA VAL A 104 -6.67 10.71 -8.85
C VAL A 104 -8.13 11.08 -9.08
N VAL A 105 -9.09 10.31 -8.57
CA VAL A 105 -10.53 10.54 -8.79
C VAL A 105 -11.22 10.86 -7.45
N PRO A 106 -11.80 12.06 -7.27
CA PRO A 106 -12.32 12.53 -5.97
C PRO A 106 -13.28 11.55 -5.27
N LYS A 107 -14.28 11.02 -5.97
CA LYS A 107 -15.25 10.06 -5.41
C LYS A 107 -14.61 8.76 -4.90
N TRP A 108 -13.48 8.35 -5.51
CA TRP A 108 -12.70 7.19 -5.09
C TRP A 108 -11.80 7.52 -3.90
N SER A 109 -11.24 8.73 -3.85
CA SER A 109 -10.50 9.24 -2.69
C SER A 109 -11.39 9.32 -1.45
N GLU A 110 -12.62 9.83 -1.60
CA GLU A 110 -13.62 9.87 -0.53
C GLU A 110 -13.95 8.47 0.00
N ALA A 111 -14.19 7.52 -0.91
CA ALA A 111 -14.48 6.14 -0.56
C ALA A 111 -13.30 5.49 0.18
N PHE A 112 -12.08 5.67 -0.31
CA PHE A 112 -10.87 5.15 0.33
C PHE A 112 -10.75 5.66 1.78
N ILE A 113 -10.84 6.98 1.98
CA ILE A 113 -10.74 7.61 3.31
C ILE A 113 -11.87 7.13 4.23
N ALA A 114 -13.10 7.01 3.71
CA ALA A 114 -14.23 6.51 4.48
C ALA A 114 -13.99 5.06 4.94
N SER A 115 -13.45 4.20 4.08
CA SER A 115 -13.15 2.81 4.43
C SER A 115 -11.99 2.67 5.42
N VAL A 116 -10.97 3.54 5.37
CA VAL A 116 -9.94 3.61 6.43
C VAL A 116 -10.58 3.98 7.77
N LYS A 117 -11.45 4.99 7.80
CA LYS A 117 -12.18 5.40 9.01
C LYS A 117 -13.09 4.30 9.55
N GLU A 118 -13.81 3.60 8.68
CA GLU A 118 -14.66 2.48 9.07
C GLU A 118 -13.84 1.33 9.67
N ALA A 119 -12.69 1.02 9.08
CA ALA A 119 -11.84 -0.08 9.52
C ALA A 119 -11.06 0.22 10.81
N THR A 120 -10.74 1.48 11.10
CA THR A 120 -9.79 1.86 12.16
C THR A 120 -10.34 2.85 13.18
N GLY A 121 -11.43 3.54 12.87
CA GLY A 121 -11.93 4.69 13.64
C GLY A 121 -11.19 6.01 13.35
N GLU A 122 -10.06 5.97 12.63
CA GLU A 122 -9.17 7.12 12.44
C GLU A 122 -9.38 7.79 11.08
N GLN A 123 -9.22 9.12 11.04
CA GLN A 123 -9.24 9.91 9.79
C GLN A 123 -7.85 10.37 9.35
N THR A 124 -6.89 10.33 10.27
CA THR A 124 -5.48 10.61 10.02
C THR A 124 -4.73 9.31 9.87
N PHE A 125 -4.04 9.13 8.75
CA PHE A 125 -3.29 7.91 8.43
C PHE A 125 -2.15 8.26 7.47
N THR A 126 -1.19 7.36 7.33
CA THR A 126 -0.18 7.41 6.27
C THR A 126 -0.64 6.52 5.11
N TYR A 127 -0.82 7.10 3.91
CA TYR A 127 -1.03 6.34 2.67
C TYR A 127 0.32 5.80 2.19
N VAL A 128 0.43 4.50 1.95
CA VAL A 128 1.68 3.86 1.57
C VAL A 128 1.54 3.16 0.23
N THR A 129 2.45 3.43 -0.70
CA THR A 129 2.61 2.61 -1.90
C THR A 129 3.79 1.66 -1.70
N ALA A 130 3.50 0.38 -1.42
CA ALA A 130 4.50 -0.67 -1.35
C ALA A 130 4.85 -1.16 -2.75
N VAL A 131 6.14 -1.20 -3.10
CA VAL A 131 6.61 -1.52 -4.46
C VAL A 131 7.76 -2.51 -4.43
N THR A 132 7.91 -3.31 -5.49
CA THR A 132 9.05 -4.24 -5.61
C THR A 132 10.39 -3.49 -5.60
N HIS A 133 10.50 -2.43 -6.40
CA HIS A 133 11.64 -1.51 -6.36
C HIS A 133 11.24 -0.14 -6.92
N LEU A 134 12.04 0.87 -6.61
CA LEU A 134 11.81 2.25 -7.02
C LEU A 134 12.84 2.68 -8.07
N LYS A 135 12.39 3.40 -9.10
CA LYS A 135 13.22 4.01 -10.14
C LYS A 135 13.09 5.53 -10.06
N GLY A 136 14.14 6.19 -9.59
CA GLY A 136 14.14 7.62 -9.35
C GLY A 136 13.73 7.99 -7.92
N SER A 137 13.27 9.23 -7.74
CA SER A 137 12.97 9.80 -6.43
C SER A 137 11.53 9.53 -5.99
N ALA A 138 11.37 9.00 -4.77
CA ALA A 138 10.06 8.80 -4.14
C ALA A 138 9.31 10.12 -3.94
N GLN A 139 10.05 11.20 -3.67
CA GLN A 139 9.49 12.52 -3.39
C GLN A 139 8.63 13.06 -4.53
N VAL A 140 8.89 12.66 -5.78
CA VAL A 140 8.04 12.99 -6.94
C VAL A 140 6.63 12.44 -6.78
N TRP A 141 6.48 11.26 -6.16
CA TRP A 141 5.21 10.64 -5.84
C TRP A 141 4.62 11.20 -4.54
N GLU A 142 5.42 11.22 -3.48
CA GLU A 142 5.01 11.56 -2.11
C GLU A 142 4.57 13.02 -1.97
N MET A 143 5.18 13.92 -2.74
CA MET A 143 4.89 15.34 -2.71
C MET A 143 3.99 15.79 -3.87
N HIS A 144 3.39 14.86 -4.62
CA HIS A 144 2.57 15.23 -5.76
C HIS A 144 1.30 15.98 -5.31
N PRO A 145 1.07 17.24 -5.74
CA PRO A 145 0.01 18.08 -5.16
C PRO A 145 -1.39 17.49 -5.27
N GLN A 146 -1.70 16.85 -6.41
CA GLN A 146 -2.99 16.18 -6.58
C GLN A 146 -3.18 15.06 -5.57
N PHE A 147 -2.16 14.23 -5.33
CA PHE A 147 -2.29 13.09 -4.43
C PHE A 147 -2.44 13.55 -2.97
N ILE A 148 -1.67 14.56 -2.55
CA ILE A 148 -1.82 15.20 -1.23
C ILE A 148 -3.24 15.72 -1.06
N SER A 149 -3.77 16.43 -2.06
CA SER A 149 -5.14 16.95 -2.02
C SER A 149 -6.17 15.83 -1.93
N SER A 150 -6.03 14.77 -2.73
CA SER A 150 -6.91 13.59 -2.73
C SER A 150 -6.92 12.90 -1.37
N MET A 151 -5.77 12.80 -0.70
CA MET A 151 -5.63 12.22 0.63
C MET A 151 -5.97 13.20 1.76
N LYS A 152 -6.50 14.39 1.45
CA LYS A 152 -6.85 15.46 2.42
C LYS A 152 -5.69 15.85 3.33
N GLY A 153 -4.48 15.88 2.79
CA GLY A 153 -3.26 16.23 3.52
C GLY A 153 -2.65 15.09 4.35
N ASN A 154 -3.24 13.89 4.33
CA ASN A 154 -2.59 12.72 4.91
C ASN A 154 -1.24 12.43 4.23
N PRO A 155 -0.18 12.10 4.97
CA PRO A 155 1.14 11.79 4.40
C PRO A 155 1.07 10.65 3.40
N ILE A 156 1.88 10.76 2.34
CA ILE A 156 2.07 9.72 1.34
C ILE A 156 3.52 9.24 1.45
N LYS A 157 3.72 7.93 1.50
CA LYS A 157 5.04 7.29 1.50
C LYS A 157 5.13 6.24 0.41
N VAL A 158 6.30 6.10 -0.18
CA VAL A 158 6.67 4.92 -0.98
C VAL A 158 7.60 4.06 -0.15
N ILE A 159 7.36 2.76 -0.13
CA ILE A 159 8.27 1.80 0.50
C ILE A 159 8.59 0.67 -0.46
N THR A 160 9.86 0.28 -0.50
CA THR A 160 10.36 -0.79 -1.35
C THR A 160 10.40 -2.12 -0.61
N LEU A 161 10.27 -3.21 -1.37
CA LEU A 161 10.47 -4.58 -0.87
C LEU A 161 11.83 -4.74 -0.19
N LYS A 162 12.87 -4.10 -0.74
CA LYS A 162 14.21 -4.12 -0.15
C LYS A 162 14.21 -3.51 1.26
N GLU A 163 13.66 -2.31 1.43
CA GLU A 163 13.57 -1.65 2.75
C GLU A 163 12.81 -2.51 3.76
N MET A 164 11.66 -3.06 3.36
CA MET A 164 10.87 -3.95 4.23
C MET A 164 11.67 -5.20 4.62
N LEU A 165 12.34 -5.84 3.66
CA LEU A 165 13.14 -7.04 3.92
C LEU A 165 14.33 -6.79 4.86
N HIS A 166 15.06 -5.69 4.68
CA HIS A 166 16.19 -5.37 5.56
C HIS A 166 15.72 -5.16 6.99
N GLU A 167 14.60 -4.46 7.18
CA GLU A 167 14.07 -4.21 8.51
C GLU A 167 13.58 -5.49 9.19
N VAL A 168 12.76 -6.28 8.49
CA VAL A 168 12.27 -7.57 9.02
C VAL A 168 13.46 -8.47 9.34
N SER A 169 14.40 -8.65 8.42
CA SER A 169 15.57 -9.53 8.62
C SER A 169 16.43 -9.12 9.82
N GLY A 170 16.58 -7.81 10.05
CA GLY A 170 17.26 -7.25 11.21
C GLY A 170 16.53 -7.54 12.54
N ALA A 171 15.20 -7.58 12.52
CA ALA A 171 14.37 -7.83 13.69
C ALA A 171 14.15 -9.33 13.99
N LEU A 172 14.42 -10.23 13.04
CA LEU A 172 14.23 -11.67 13.23
C LEU A 172 15.18 -12.26 14.30
N SER A 173 14.58 -12.87 15.32
CA SER A 173 15.27 -13.62 16.37
C SER A 173 15.19 -15.13 16.12
N GLN A 174 15.57 -15.94 17.11
CA GLN A 174 15.37 -17.40 17.11
C GLN A 174 13.93 -17.80 17.52
N THR A 175 13.13 -16.87 18.03
CA THR A 175 11.71 -17.12 18.32
C THR A 175 10.94 -17.26 17.02
N VAL A 176 10.22 -18.36 16.84
CA VAL A 176 9.46 -18.66 15.62
C VAL A 176 8.55 -17.49 15.25
N ALA A 177 8.69 -16.97 14.03
CA ALA A 177 7.89 -15.86 13.53
C ALA A 177 6.42 -16.25 13.34
N GLY A 178 5.53 -15.26 13.53
CA GLY A 178 4.09 -15.45 13.48
C GLY A 178 3.55 -15.77 12.09
N THR A 179 4.19 -15.26 11.04
CA THR A 179 3.75 -15.42 9.64
C THR A 179 4.57 -16.45 8.87
N GLU A 180 4.03 -16.96 7.76
CA GLU A 180 4.77 -17.85 6.86
C GLU A 180 5.98 -17.16 6.22
N PHE A 181 5.86 -15.88 5.90
CA PHE A 181 6.96 -15.10 5.33
C PHE A 181 8.09 -14.92 6.34
N GLY A 182 7.77 -14.55 7.58
CA GLY A 182 8.73 -14.46 8.68
C GLY A 182 9.46 -15.78 8.91
N ARG A 183 8.72 -16.89 8.95
CA ARG A 183 9.32 -18.24 9.10
C ARG A 183 10.26 -18.59 7.95
N THR A 184 9.91 -18.22 6.72
CA THR A 184 10.74 -18.43 5.53
C THR A 184 12.05 -17.64 5.64
N LEU A 185 11.98 -16.37 6.05
CA LEU A 185 13.16 -15.55 6.28
C LEU A 185 14.05 -16.07 7.43
N GLN A 186 13.46 -16.64 8.48
CA GLN A 186 14.23 -17.30 9.54
C GLN A 186 14.99 -18.52 9.01
N LEU A 187 14.38 -19.32 8.14
CA LEU A 187 15.05 -20.44 7.49
C LEU A 187 16.20 -19.95 6.59
N PHE A 188 16.00 -18.86 5.84
CA PHE A 188 17.07 -18.26 5.04
C PHE A 188 18.26 -17.83 5.91
N LYS A 189 17.98 -17.15 7.03
CA LYS A 189 19.01 -16.74 8.01
C LYS A 189 19.74 -17.95 8.60
N ALA A 190 19.01 -19.00 8.98
CA ALA A 190 19.58 -20.23 9.53
C ALA A 190 20.42 -21.01 8.49
N ALA A 191 20.05 -20.95 7.21
CA ALA A 191 20.80 -21.54 6.10
C ALA A 191 22.02 -20.70 5.67
N GLY A 192 22.26 -19.53 6.29
CA GLY A 192 23.36 -18.64 5.95
C GLY A 192 23.13 -17.81 4.67
N ILE A 193 21.89 -17.73 4.17
CA ILE A 193 21.52 -16.85 3.06
C ILE A 193 21.50 -15.42 3.57
N LYS A 194 22.31 -14.55 2.97
CA LYS A 194 22.40 -13.13 3.33
C LYS A 194 21.72 -12.28 2.27
N LEU A 195 20.91 -11.32 2.73
CA LEU A 195 20.43 -10.24 1.87
C LEU A 195 21.64 -9.36 1.51
N GLN A 196 21.84 -9.13 0.22
CA GLN A 196 22.87 -8.21 -0.26
C GLN A 196 22.30 -6.78 -0.29
N ASP A 197 23.17 -5.82 0.02
CA ASP A 197 22.91 -4.39 -0.20
C ASP A 197 22.87 -4.05 -1.69
#